data_AF-A0A5C8BS79-F1
#
_entry.id   AF-A0A5C8BS79-F1
#
_cell.length_a   1.000
_cell.length_b   1.000
_cell.length_c   1.000
_cell.angle_alpha   90.00
_cell.angle_beta   90.00
_cell.angle_gamma   90.00
#
_symmetry.space_group_name_H-M   'P 1'
#
loop_
_entity.id
_entity.type
_entity.pdbx_description
1 polymer ?
#
loop_
_entity_poly.entity_id
_entity_poly.type
_entity_poly.pdbx_seq_one_letter_code
_entity_poly.pdbx_strand_id
1 'polypeptide(L)'
;MRNVIMEYNTALEAVVSLSYRDKLRLAQLLIQLARKEEEEQAVKSTPKQAKQSSLKEEMPDFNYVKERLLKSKPRKLSSLQNFIDAMFQFKGSISESKRNQIIANLKKAKVLRIENDNVTYI
;
A
#
# COMPACT_ATOMS: atom_id res chain seq x y z
N MET A 1 11.16 11.03 34.57
CA MET A 1 12.11 10.01 34.06
C MET A 1 13.34 10.76 33.59
N ARG A 2 14.55 10.42 34.06
CA ARG A 2 15.78 11.10 33.64
C ARG A 2 16.05 10.75 32.18
N ASN A 3 16.11 11.74 31.30
CA ASN A 3 16.72 11.58 29.99
C ASN A 3 18.22 11.41 30.22
N VAL A 4 18.67 10.15 30.28
CA VAL A 4 20.10 9.84 30.26
C VAL A 4 20.52 9.95 28.81
N ILE A 5 21.22 11.03 28.47
CA ILE A 5 21.88 11.15 27.17
C ILE A 5 23.09 10.21 27.23
N MET A 6 22.90 8.97 26.76
CA MET A 6 24.00 8.05 26.50
C MET A 6 24.64 8.46 25.20
N GLU A 7 25.93 8.81 25.24
CA GLU A 7 26.73 9.06 24.06
C GLU A 7 26.77 7.81 23.17
N TYR A 8 26.65 7.99 21.86
CA TYR A 8 26.55 6.89 20.88
C TYR A 8 27.68 5.87 21.02
N ASN A 9 28.90 6.34 21.28
CA ASN A 9 30.07 5.49 21.43
C ASN A 9 30.00 4.60 22.68
N THR A 10 29.47 5.12 23.79
CA THR A 10 29.28 4.33 25.02
C THR A 10 28.20 3.28 24.85
N ALA A 11 27.12 3.60 24.12
CA ALA A 11 26.10 2.61 23.76
C ALA A 11 26.68 1.52 22.85
N LEU A 12 27.50 1.90 21.86
CA LEU A 12 28.13 0.94 20.95
C LEU A 12 29.04 -0.04 21.69
N GLU A 13 29.89 0.43 22.60
CA GLU A 13 30.75 -0.42 23.42
C GLU A 13 29.94 -1.42 24.26
N ALA A 14 28.86 -0.96 24.88
CA ALA A 14 27.95 -1.81 25.64
C ALA A 14 27.29 -2.88 24.74
N VAL A 15 26.84 -2.51 23.54
CA VAL A 15 26.22 -3.45 22.59
C VAL A 15 27.21 -4.47 22.06
N VAL A 16 28.47 -4.08 21.83
CA VAL A 16 29.52 -5.00 21.37
C VAL A 16 29.83 -6.06 22.43
N SER A 17 29.74 -5.70 23.72
CA SER A 17 29.96 -6.63 24.84
C SER A 17 28.84 -7.67 25.03
N LEU A 18 27.67 -7.46 24.41
CA LEU A 18 26.53 -8.38 24.53
C LEU A 18 26.74 -9.71 23.80
N SER A 19 26.03 -10.74 24.27
CA SER A 19 25.97 -12.03 23.60
C SER A 19 25.29 -11.92 22.23
N TYR A 20 25.54 -12.87 21.33
CA TYR A 20 24.91 -12.90 20.00
C TYR A 20 23.38 -12.81 20.04
N ARG A 21 22.74 -13.52 20.99
CA ARG A 21 21.27 -13.52 21.12
C ARG A 21 20.76 -12.18 21.62
N ASP A 22 21.47 -11.55 22.53
CA ASP A 22 21.08 -10.25 23.10
C ASP A 22 21.26 -9.13 22.06
N LYS A 23 22.30 -9.21 21.21
CA LYS A 23 22.48 -8.32 20.06
C LYS A 23 21.29 -8.40 19.09
N LEU A 24 20.85 -9.61 18.75
CA LEU A 24 19.68 -9.81 17.88
C LEU A 24 18.41 -9.25 18.51
N ARG A 25 18.19 -9.53 19.80
CA ARG A 25 17.01 -9.05 20.53
C ARG A 25 16.99 -7.52 20.62
N LEU A 26 18.16 -6.91 20.86
CA LEU A 26 18.29 -5.46 20.90
C LEU A 26 18.04 -4.82 19.53
N ALA A 27 18.61 -5.38 18.46
CA ALA A 27 18.38 -4.89 17.11
C ALA A 27 16.89 -4.90 16.74
N GLN A 28 16.19 -5.99 17.05
CA GLN A 28 14.74 -6.09 16.85
C GLN A 28 13.98 -5.01 17.63
N LEU A 29 14.34 -4.80 18.90
CA LEU A 29 13.72 -3.78 19.74
C LEU A 29 13.93 -2.36 19.18
N LEU A 30 15.16 -2.03 18.76
CA LEU A 30 15.49 -0.72 18.19
C LEU A 30 14.69 -0.43 16.91
N ILE A 31 14.56 -1.44 16.03
CA ILE A 31 13.74 -1.31 14.82
C ILE A 31 12.27 -1.06 15.17
N GLN A 32 11.73 -1.79 16.16
CA GLN A 32 10.34 -1.60 16.60
C GLN A 32 10.11 -0.21 17.19
N LEU A 33 11.04 0.29 18.00
CA LEU A 33 10.96 1.62 18.59
C LEU A 33 11.04 2.71 17.52
N ALA A 34 12.01 2.62 16.60
CA ALA A 34 12.16 3.59 15.52
C ALA A 34 10.90 3.68 14.64
N ARG A 35 10.30 2.54 14.30
CA ARG A 35 9.03 2.51 13.55
C ARG A 35 7.88 3.15 14.31
N LYS A 36 7.79 2.91 15.62
CA LYS A 36 6.75 3.52 16.46
C LYS A 36 6.93 5.05 16.54
N GLU A 37 8.17 5.51 16.70
CA GLU A 37 8.47 6.95 16.70
C GLU A 37 8.18 7.60 15.35
N GLU A 38 8.50 6.94 14.24
CA GLU A 38 8.17 7.38 12.88
C GLU A 38 6.65 7.49 12.69
N GLU A 39 5.88 6.48 13.11
CA GLU A 39 4.41 6.50 13.06
C GLU A 39 3.84 7.64 13.92
N GLU A 40 4.35 7.86 15.13
CA GLU A 40 3.92 8.96 16.01
C GLU A 40 4.27 10.35 15.44
N GLN A 41 5.43 10.50 14.80
CA GLN A 41 5.82 11.75 14.15
C GLN A 41 5.01 12.01 12.88
N ALA A 42 4.68 10.97 12.12
CA ALA A 42 3.81 11.07 10.95
C ALA A 42 2.39 11.54 11.32
N VAL A 43 1.87 11.09 12.46
CA VAL A 43 0.56 11.53 12.99
C VAL A 43 0.61 12.98 13.51
N LYS A 44 1.72 13.42 14.12
CA LYS A 44 1.88 14.78 14.66
C LYS A 44 2.16 15.85 13.59
N SER A 45 2.60 15.47 12.39
CA SER A 45 3.06 16.39 11.34
C SER A 45 1.98 16.86 10.35
N THR A 46 0.70 16.64 10.61
CA THR A 46 -0.37 17.30 9.84
C THR A 46 -0.66 18.69 10.41
N PRO A 47 -0.18 19.75 9.71
CA PRO A 47 -0.99 20.30 8.63
C PRO A 47 -0.21 20.47 7.32
N LYS A 48 -0.77 19.88 6.23
CA LYS A 48 -0.63 20.27 4.82
C LYS A 48 0.79 20.72 4.37
N GLN A 49 1.60 19.78 3.88
CA GLN A 49 2.36 19.84 2.60
C GLN A 49 3.68 19.05 2.66
N ALA A 50 3.64 17.82 2.15
CA ALA A 50 4.69 17.09 1.40
C ALA A 50 4.09 15.69 1.13
N LYS A 51 3.52 15.34 -0.03
CA LYS A 51 4.20 15.02 -1.31
C LYS A 51 5.65 14.60 -1.01
N GLN A 52 6.01 13.32 -0.90
CA GLN A 52 5.77 12.22 -1.82
C GLN A 52 5.94 10.89 -1.08
N SER A 53 4.84 10.17 -0.87
CA SER A 53 4.69 8.70 -0.93
C SER A 53 3.57 8.27 0.03
N SER A 54 2.73 7.37 -0.47
CA SER A 54 1.82 6.52 0.32
C SER A 54 0.63 7.11 1.09
N LEU A 55 0.13 8.31 0.81
CA LEU A 55 -1.26 8.68 1.15
C LEU A 55 -1.96 9.36 -0.03
N LYS A 56 -2.12 8.61 -1.12
CA LYS A 56 -3.31 8.79 -1.94
C LYS A 56 -4.36 7.92 -1.25
N GLU A 57 -5.57 8.45 -1.01
CA GLU A 57 -6.75 7.58 -1.07
C GLU A 57 -6.51 6.63 -2.23
N GLU A 58 -6.36 5.33 -1.97
CA GLU A 58 -5.91 4.36 -2.96
C GLU A 58 -6.95 4.35 -4.10
N MET A 59 -6.78 5.27 -5.05
CA MET A 59 -7.27 5.10 -6.38
C MET A 59 -6.59 3.80 -6.82
N PRO A 60 -7.38 2.76 -7.10
CA PRO A 60 -6.85 1.49 -7.53
C PRO A 60 -5.85 1.74 -8.65
N ASP A 61 -4.63 1.23 -8.48
CA ASP A 61 -3.55 1.48 -9.41
C ASP A 61 -4.03 1.08 -10.81
N PHE A 62 -4.33 2.09 -11.61
CA PHE A 62 -4.98 1.93 -12.90
C PHE A 62 -4.16 1.03 -13.81
N ASN A 63 -2.82 1.09 -13.68
CA ASN A 63 -1.90 0.23 -14.42
C ASN A 63 -1.99 -1.22 -13.94
N TYR A 64 -2.05 -1.47 -12.63
CA TYR A 64 -2.24 -2.82 -12.08
C TYR A 64 -3.52 -3.47 -12.59
N VAL A 65 -4.63 -2.73 -12.55
CA VAL A 65 -5.93 -3.21 -13.04
C VAL A 65 -5.87 -3.48 -14.55
N LYS A 66 -5.28 -2.54 -15.33
CA LYS A 66 -5.13 -2.67 -16.78
C LYS A 66 -4.33 -3.91 -17.18
N GLU A 67 -3.15 -4.13 -16.60
CA GLU A 67 -2.29 -5.27 -16.94
C GLU A 67 -2.97 -6.62 -16.67
N ARG A 68 -3.62 -6.75 -15.53
CA ARG A 68 -4.32 -7.97 -15.14
C ARG A 68 -5.57 -8.22 -15.99
N LEU A 69 -6.29 -7.18 -16.39
CA LEU A 69 -7.41 -7.29 -17.33
C LEU A 69 -6.96 -7.72 -18.72
N LEU A 70 -5.83 -7.22 -19.21
CA LEU A 70 -5.27 -7.65 -20.50
C LEU A 70 -4.79 -9.10 -20.50
N LYS A 71 -4.42 -9.65 -19.33
CA LYS A 71 -4.03 -11.06 -19.17
C LYS A 71 -5.24 -12.00 -19.12
N SER A 72 -6.27 -11.66 -18.33
CA SER A 72 -7.44 -12.52 -18.11
C SER A 72 -8.54 -12.35 -19.15
N LYS A 73 -8.64 -11.17 -19.77
CA LYS A 73 -9.61 -10.77 -20.80
C LYS A 73 -11.05 -11.27 -20.52
N PRO A 74 -11.67 -10.95 -19.37
CA PRO A 74 -13.06 -11.32 -19.13
C PRO A 74 -13.97 -10.73 -20.21
N ARG A 75 -14.75 -11.60 -20.87
CA ARG A 75 -15.59 -11.26 -22.04
C ARG A 75 -17.00 -10.79 -21.69
N LYS A 76 -17.47 -11.03 -20.46
CA LYS A 76 -18.81 -10.65 -19.98
C LYS A 76 -18.71 -9.55 -18.92
N LEU A 77 -19.71 -8.67 -18.85
CA LEU A 77 -19.76 -7.58 -17.89
C LEU A 77 -19.74 -8.09 -16.43
N SER A 78 -20.51 -9.13 -16.11
CA SER A 78 -20.52 -9.76 -14.78
C SER A 78 -19.16 -10.36 -14.42
N SER A 79 -18.49 -11.01 -15.38
CA SER A 79 -17.14 -11.54 -15.18
C SER A 79 -16.11 -10.44 -14.97
N LEU A 80 -16.24 -9.30 -15.67
CA LEU A 80 -15.38 -8.14 -15.47
C LEU A 80 -15.55 -7.55 -14.06
N GLN A 81 -16.79 -7.38 -13.60
CA GLN A 81 -17.08 -6.87 -12.26
C GLN A 81 -16.53 -7.79 -11.17
N ASN A 82 -16.83 -9.09 -11.25
CA ASN A 82 -16.31 -10.08 -10.29
C ASN A 82 -14.78 -10.15 -10.30
N PHE A 83 -14.16 -10.01 -11.47
CA PHE A 83 -12.72 -9.99 -11.60
C PHE A 83 -12.10 -8.75 -10.92
N ILE A 84 -12.70 -7.58 -11.12
CA ILE A 84 -12.27 -6.36 -10.41
C ILE A 84 -12.48 -6.52 -8.90
N ASP A 85 -13.61 -7.04 -8.43
CA ASP A 85 -13.84 -7.27 -7.00
C ASP A 85 -12.78 -8.22 -6.39
N ALA A 86 -12.45 -9.30 -7.10
CA ALA A 86 -11.42 -10.25 -6.69
C ALA A 86 -10.01 -9.61 -6.62
N MET A 87 -9.71 -8.61 -7.45
CA MET A 87 -8.43 -7.88 -7.40
C MET A 87 -8.22 -7.11 -6.10
N PHE A 88 -9.32 -6.70 -5.45
CA PHE A 88 -9.29 -5.89 -4.24
C PHE A 88 -9.72 -6.64 -2.98
N GLN A 89 -10.11 -7.91 -3.08
CA GLN A 89 -10.52 -8.73 -1.93
C GLN A 89 -9.47 -8.74 -0.80
N PHE A 90 -8.18 -8.73 -1.13
CA PHE A 90 -7.09 -8.71 -0.15
C PHE A 90 -6.76 -7.31 0.40
N LYS A 91 -7.26 -6.23 -0.24
CA LYS A 91 -7.03 -4.83 0.15
C LYS A 91 -8.22 -4.20 0.89
N GLY A 92 -9.26 -4.98 1.14
CA GLY A 92 -10.56 -4.48 1.58
C GLY A 92 -11.49 -4.37 0.38
N SER A 93 -12.63 -5.08 0.45
CA SER A 93 -13.63 -5.13 -0.61
C SER A 93 -13.97 -3.73 -1.13
N ILE A 94 -14.06 -3.60 -2.46
CA ILE A 94 -14.41 -2.31 -3.08
C ILE A 94 -15.92 -2.11 -3.09
N SER A 95 -16.35 -0.86 -2.92
CA SER A 95 -17.75 -0.50 -3.12
C SER A 95 -18.11 -0.47 -4.60
N GLU A 96 -19.39 -0.69 -4.90
CA GLU A 96 -19.89 -0.71 -6.28
C GLU A 96 -19.64 0.61 -7.03
N SER A 97 -19.74 1.74 -6.31
CA SER A 97 -19.43 3.07 -6.85
C SER A 97 -17.98 3.16 -7.33
N LYS A 98 -17.02 2.67 -6.53
CA LYS A 98 -15.60 2.63 -6.92
C LYS A 98 -15.38 1.70 -8.11
N ARG A 99 -16.00 0.52 -8.13
CA ARG A 99 -15.94 -0.42 -9.26
C ARG A 99 -16.40 0.24 -10.57
N ASN A 100 -17.51 0.96 -10.53
CA ASN A 100 -18.05 1.65 -11.69
C ASN A 100 -17.13 2.80 -12.17
N GLN A 101 -16.48 3.51 -11.24
CA GLN A 101 -15.47 4.52 -11.59
C GLN A 101 -14.25 3.90 -12.29
N ILE A 102 -13.77 2.74 -11.83
CA ILE A 102 -12.67 2.01 -12.48
C ILE A 102 -13.05 1.65 -13.92
N ILE A 103 -14.24 1.09 -14.11
CA ILE A 103 -14.73 0.71 -15.44
C ILE A 103 -14.88 1.94 -16.34
N ALA A 104 -15.40 3.05 -15.83
CA ALA A 104 -15.51 4.30 -16.58
C ALA A 104 -14.14 4.83 -17.01
N ASN A 105 -13.14 4.75 -16.13
CA ASN A 105 -11.76 5.15 -16.45
C ASN A 105 -11.13 4.23 -17.50
N LEU A 106 -11.37 2.92 -17.44
CA LEU A 106 -10.88 1.96 -18.44
C LEU A 106 -11.52 2.17 -19.82
N LYS A 107 -12.81 2.55 -19.87
CA LYS A 107 -13.49 2.96 -21.10
C LYS A 107 -12.88 4.24 -21.69
N LYS A 108 -12.69 5.28 -20.85
CA LYS A 108 -12.08 6.55 -21.27
C LYS A 108 -10.65 6.36 -21.80
N ALA A 109 -9.89 5.48 -21.17
CA ALA A 109 -8.53 5.14 -21.59
C ALA A 109 -8.45 4.22 -22.82
N LYS A 110 -9.60 3.90 -23.46
CA LYS A 110 -9.72 3.02 -24.62
C LYS A 110 -9.09 1.63 -24.42
N VAL A 111 -9.09 1.11 -23.20
CA VAL A 111 -8.58 -0.24 -22.88
C VAL A 111 -9.65 -1.30 -23.18
N LEU A 112 -10.92 -0.95 -22.97
CA LEU A 112 -12.05 -1.83 -23.18
C LEU A 112 -13.27 -1.06 -23.69
N ARG A 113 -14.09 -1.74 -24.47
CA ARG A 113 -15.42 -1.33 -24.93
C ARG A 113 -16.44 -2.33 -24.38
N ILE A 114 -17.59 -1.82 -23.96
CA ILE A 114 -18.69 -2.65 -23.47
C ILE A 114 -19.88 -2.42 -24.38
N GLU A 115 -20.33 -3.46 -25.07
CA GLU A 115 -21.49 -3.47 -25.97
C GLU A 115 -22.37 -4.68 -25.64
N ASN A 116 -23.67 -4.47 -25.36
CA ASN A 116 -24.65 -5.53 -25.07
C ASN A 116 -24.11 -6.64 -24.12
N ASP A 117 -23.67 -6.24 -22.92
CA ASP A 117 -23.09 -7.11 -21.89
C ASP A 117 -21.77 -7.83 -22.24
N ASN A 118 -21.25 -7.63 -23.44
CA ASN A 118 -19.95 -8.14 -23.88
C ASN A 118 -18.87 -7.08 -23.75
N VAL A 119 -17.70 -7.50 -23.28
CA VAL A 119 -16.51 -6.68 -23.07
C VAL A 119 -15.49 -7.03 -24.15
N THR A 120 -15.18 -6.04 -24.99
CA THR A 120 -14.19 -6.15 -26.07
C THR A 120 -12.98 -5.30 -25.70
N TYR A 121 -11.80 -5.89 -25.67
CA TYR A 121 -10.54 -5.18 -25.40
C TYR A 121 -10.01 -4.58 -26.70
N ILE A 122 -9.57 -3.32 -26.66
CA ILE A 122 -9.04 -2.57 -27.81
C ILE A 122 -7.51 -2.52 -27.72
#